data_AF-A0A6A9QRU7-F1
#
_entry.id   AF-A0A6A9QRU7-F1
#
_cell.length_a   1.000
_cell.length_b   1.000
_cell.length_c   1.000
_cell.angle_alpha   90.00
_cell.angle_beta   90.00
_cell.angle_gamma   90.00
#
_symmetry.space_group_name_H-M   'P 1'
#
loop_
_entity.id
_entity.type
_entity.pdbx_description
1 polymer ?
#
loop_
_entity_poly.entity_id
_entity_poly.type
_entity_poly.pdbx_seq_one_letter_code
_entity_poly.pdbx_strand_id
1 'polypeptide(L)'
;MASVENEAKKIASTYARWLRNPEDALFGKGGEGCVSAMYKRIKEAHTKDEIREILNLSQYQMERNTMNDLTRFINDLNNKINPMSDEEAVKFVIEVFRYFQIALATKLHDMNRGLWM
;
A
#
# COMPACT_ATOMS: atom_id res chain seq x y z
N MET A 1 -10.77 18.30 -6.05
CA MET A 1 -10.91 16.83 -5.90
C MET A 1 -9.98 16.04 -6.82
N ALA A 2 -9.80 16.40 -8.11
CA ALA A 2 -8.91 15.66 -9.04
C ALA A 2 -7.42 15.55 -8.62
N SER A 3 -6.88 16.51 -7.85
CA SER A 3 -5.45 16.53 -7.49
C SER A 3 -5.06 15.39 -6.52
N VAL A 4 -5.86 15.17 -5.48
CA VAL A 4 -5.58 14.21 -4.40
C VAL A 4 -5.65 12.77 -4.91
N GLU A 5 -6.68 12.46 -5.70
CA GLU A 5 -6.85 11.14 -6.31
C GLU A 5 -5.72 10.82 -7.30
N ASN A 6 -5.32 11.79 -8.13
CA ASN A 6 -4.21 11.60 -9.07
C ASN A 6 -2.89 11.36 -8.35
N GLU A 7 -2.65 12.06 -7.24
CA GLU A 7 -1.46 11.83 -6.42
C GLU A 7 -1.48 10.45 -5.75
N ALA A 8 -2.63 10.03 -5.21
CA ALA A 8 -2.80 8.70 -4.65
C ALA A 8 -2.51 7.59 -5.69
N LYS A 9 -3.09 7.72 -6.89
CA LYS A 9 -2.82 6.83 -8.03
C LYS A 9 -1.34 6.79 -8.39
N LYS A 10 -0.66 7.94 -8.41
CA LYS A 10 0.75 8.06 -8.77
C LYS A 10 1.64 7.31 -7.77
N ILE A 11 1.45 7.55 -6.47
CA ILE A 11 2.20 6.83 -5.42
C ILE A 11 1.95 5.33 -5.54
N ALA A 12 0.67 4.92 -5.55
CA ALA A 12 0.27 3.52 -5.68
C ALA A 12 0.93 2.82 -6.88
N SER A 13 0.83 3.41 -8.07
CA SER A 13 1.36 2.82 -9.31
C SER A 13 2.88 2.74 -9.30
N THR A 14 3.55 3.75 -8.75
CA THR A 14 5.02 3.79 -8.65
C THR A 14 5.53 2.64 -7.79
N TYR A 15 4.96 2.46 -6.59
CA TYR A 15 5.41 1.40 -5.69
C TYR A 15 4.94 0.02 -6.12
N ALA A 16 3.78 -0.11 -6.78
CA ALA A 16 3.34 -1.39 -7.32
C ALA A 16 4.31 -1.89 -8.40
N ARG A 17 4.80 -0.99 -9.25
CA ARG A 17 5.81 -1.31 -10.24
C ARG A 17 7.09 -1.87 -9.60
N TRP A 18 7.56 -1.26 -8.51
CA TRP A 18 8.80 -1.66 -7.84
C TRP A 18 8.68 -2.87 -6.91
N LEU A 19 7.49 -3.14 -6.37
CA LEU A 19 7.28 -4.26 -5.46
C LEU A 19 7.48 -5.60 -6.18
N ARG A 20 8.53 -6.35 -5.80
CA ARG A 20 8.94 -7.55 -6.55
C ARG A 20 7.99 -8.74 -6.40
N ASN A 21 7.35 -8.88 -5.24
CA ASN A 21 6.45 -10.00 -4.96
C ASN A 21 5.02 -9.49 -4.65
N PRO A 22 4.21 -9.17 -5.69
CA PRO A 22 2.83 -8.73 -5.50
C PRO A 22 1.92 -9.81 -4.91
N GLU A 23 2.24 -11.09 -5.11
CA GLU A 23 1.48 -12.21 -4.58
C GLU A 23 1.59 -12.29 -3.05
N ASP A 24 2.82 -12.24 -2.50
CA ASP A 24 3.05 -12.21 -1.05
C ASP A 24 2.41 -10.97 -0.40
N ALA A 25 2.47 -9.82 -1.07
CA ALA A 25 1.86 -8.59 -0.56
C ALA A 25 0.32 -8.64 -0.49
N LEU A 26 -0.34 -9.26 -1.47
CA LEU A 26 -1.81 -9.33 -1.57
C LEU A 26 -2.41 -10.52 -0.82
N PHE A 27 -1.79 -11.69 -0.93
CA PHE A 27 -2.35 -12.97 -0.49
C PHE A 27 -1.52 -13.65 0.61
N GLY A 28 -0.22 -13.33 0.74
CA GLY A 28 0.66 -13.93 1.75
C GLY A 28 0.62 -15.46 1.73
N LYS A 29 1.03 -16.10 2.83
CA LYS A 29 0.99 -17.57 2.97
C LYS A 29 -0.36 -18.13 3.44
N GLY A 30 -1.23 -17.27 3.97
CA GLY A 30 -2.50 -17.65 4.60
C GLY A 30 -3.76 -17.20 3.83
N GLY A 31 -3.60 -16.69 2.60
CA GLY A 31 -4.71 -16.14 1.80
C GLY A 31 -5.00 -14.66 2.09
N GLU A 32 -4.32 -14.05 3.05
CA GLU A 32 -4.28 -12.61 3.26
C GLU A 32 -2.84 -12.11 3.39
N GLY A 33 -2.45 -11.22 2.48
CA GLY A 33 -1.16 -10.54 2.50
C GLY A 33 -1.20 -9.25 3.32
N CYS A 34 -0.01 -8.74 3.66
CA CYS A 34 0.15 -7.56 4.51
C CYS A 34 -0.56 -6.31 3.96
N VAL A 35 -0.60 -6.09 2.64
CA VAL A 35 -1.28 -4.93 2.03
C VAL A 35 -2.79 -5.03 2.20
N SER A 36 -3.35 -6.24 2.06
CA SER A 36 -4.76 -6.52 2.29
C SER A 36 -5.16 -6.32 3.75
N ALA A 37 -4.34 -6.83 4.68
CA ALA A 37 -4.53 -6.67 6.12
C ALA A 37 -4.45 -5.19 6.55
N MET A 38 -3.42 -4.46 6.09
CA MET A 38 -3.28 -3.02 6.35
C MET A 38 -4.49 -2.24 5.85
N TYR A 39 -4.95 -2.48 4.61
CA TYR A 39 -6.08 -1.75 4.05
C TYR A 39 -7.38 -1.94 4.84
N LYS A 40 -7.63 -3.15 5.36
CA LYS A 40 -8.79 -3.41 6.22
C LYS A 40 -8.76 -2.52 7.46
N ARG A 41 -7.62 -2.48 8.15
CA ARG A 41 -7.44 -1.68 9.38
C ARG A 41 -7.41 -0.18 9.12
N ILE A 42 -6.83 0.27 8.00
CA ILE A 42 -6.78 1.69 7.61
C ILE A 42 -8.19 2.28 7.46
N LYS A 43 -9.16 1.50 6.99
CA LYS A 43 -10.56 1.96 6.87
C LYS A 43 -11.23 2.22 8.23
N GLU A 44 -10.66 1.71 9.31
CA GLU A 44 -11.12 1.89 10.68
C GLU A 44 -10.32 2.97 11.43
N ALA A 45 -9.29 3.55 10.78
CA ALA A 45 -8.46 4.57 11.38
C ALA A 45 -9.14 5.96 11.32
N HIS A 46 -8.93 6.74 12.37
CA HIS A 46 -9.43 8.10 12.56
C HIS A 46 -8.31 9.12 12.71
N THR A 47 -7.09 8.69 13.04
CA THR A 47 -5.95 9.58 13.30
C THR A 47 -4.68 9.17 12.55
N LYS A 48 -3.75 10.11 12.33
CA LYS A 48 -2.43 9.78 11.75
C LYS A 48 -1.63 8.80 12.61
N ASP A 49 -1.81 8.81 13.93
CA ASP A 49 -1.08 7.90 14.81
C ASP A 49 -1.58 6.47 14.69
N GLU A 50 -2.89 6.26 14.55
CA GLU A 50 -3.46 4.94 14.22
C GLU A 50 -2.97 4.46 12.85
N ILE A 51 -2.90 5.36 11.84
CA ILE A 51 -2.31 5.01 10.54
C ILE A 51 -0.87 4.53 10.72
N ARG A 52 -0.03 5.26 11.45
CA ARG A 52 1.38 4.89 11.67
C ARG A 52 1.52 3.54 12.38
N GLU A 53 0.67 3.28 13.38
CA GLU A 53 0.61 1.99 14.06
C GLU A 53 0.24 0.86 13.09
N ILE A 54 -0.77 1.08 12.24
CA ILE A 54 -1.20 0.10 11.23
C ILE A 54 -0.11 -0.13 10.17
N LEU A 55 0.63 0.91 9.78
CA LEU A 55 1.71 0.84 8.80
C LEU A 55 3.01 0.25 9.37
N ASN A 56 3.07 -0.09 10.66
CA ASN A 56 4.22 -0.78 11.22
C ASN A 56 4.35 -2.19 10.62
N LEU A 57 5.36 -2.43 9.78
CA LEU A 57 5.52 -3.69 9.05
C LEU A 57 5.89 -4.88 9.96
N SER A 58 6.43 -4.65 11.16
CA SER A 58 6.90 -5.74 12.04
C SER A 58 5.78 -6.63 12.56
N GLN A 59 4.52 -6.16 12.52
CA GLN A 59 3.35 -6.90 12.95
C GLN A 59 2.77 -7.83 11.86
N TYR A 60 3.31 -7.81 10.63
CA TYR A 60 2.80 -8.62 9.53
C TYR A 60 3.83 -9.64 9.06
N GLN A 61 3.34 -10.83 8.73
CA GLN A 61 4.16 -11.86 8.11
C GLN A 61 4.29 -11.57 6.60
N MET A 62 5.53 -11.51 6.11
CA MET A 62 5.84 -11.34 4.68
C MET A 62 7.27 -11.79 4.38
N GLU A 63 7.61 -11.92 3.11
CA GLU A 63 8.98 -12.15 2.69
C GLU A 63 9.87 -10.91 2.86
N ARG A 64 11.18 -11.14 3.04
CA ARG A 64 12.15 -10.06 3.24
C ARG A 64 12.17 -9.06 2.07
N ASN A 65 12.01 -9.53 0.84
CA ASN A 65 11.98 -8.66 -0.33
C ASN A 65 10.74 -7.77 -0.32
N THR A 66 9.57 -8.34 0.00
CA THR A 66 8.31 -7.61 0.17
C THR A 66 8.45 -6.55 1.26
N MET A 67 9.02 -6.92 2.42
CA MET A 67 9.25 -5.99 3.54
C MET A 67 10.11 -4.80 3.12
N ASN A 68 11.23 -5.04 2.43
CA ASN A 68 12.13 -3.98 1.97
C ASN A 68 11.44 -3.03 0.98
N ASP A 69 10.65 -3.57 0.05
CA ASP A 69 9.96 -2.80 -0.96
C ASP A 69 8.82 -1.97 -0.34
N LEU A 70 8.05 -2.56 0.58
CA LEU A 70 6.99 -1.87 1.33
C LEU A 70 7.53 -0.83 2.31
N THR A 71 8.72 -1.03 2.89
CA THR A 71 9.34 -0.04 3.77
C THR A 71 9.53 1.29 3.04
N ARG A 72 9.95 1.26 1.77
CA ARG A 72 10.11 2.46 0.94
C ARG A 72 8.76 3.14 0.67
N PHE A 73 7.75 2.34 0.33
CA PHE A 73 6.38 2.83 0.12
C PHE A 73 5.83 3.53 1.36
N ILE A 74 5.97 2.89 2.53
CA ILE A 74 5.42 3.39 3.79
C ILE A 74 6.17 4.64 4.27
N ASN A 75 7.49 4.72 4.10
CA ASN A 75 8.24 5.92 4.44
C ASN A 75 7.78 7.13 3.61
N ASP A 76 7.62 6.97 2.30
CA ASP A 76 7.15 8.06 1.44
C ASP A 76 5.70 8.43 1.75
N LEU A 77 4.84 7.45 2.04
CA LEU A 77 3.47 7.69 2.45
C LEU A 77 3.40 8.46 3.77
N ASN A 78 4.17 8.07 4.77
CA ASN A 78 4.27 8.75 6.07
C ASN A 78 4.78 10.19 5.91
N ASN A 79 5.80 10.40 5.09
CA ASN A 79 6.30 11.74 4.77
C ASN A 79 5.23 12.59 4.09
N LYS A 80 4.45 11.98 3.18
CA LYS A 80 3.41 12.67 2.43
C LYS A 80 2.23 13.11 3.30
N ILE A 81 1.81 12.28 4.25
CA ILE A 81 0.67 12.60 5.13
C ILE A 81 1.05 13.44 6.35
N ASN A 82 2.35 13.58 6.67
CA ASN A 82 2.80 14.35 7.81
C ASN A 82 2.24 15.80 7.87
N PRO A 83 2.26 16.59 6.77
CA PRO A 83 1.71 17.94 6.76
C PRO A 83 0.17 18.01 6.64
N MET A 84 -0.52 16.88 6.44
CA MET A 84 -1.98 16.84 6.29
C MET A 84 -2.69 16.90 7.65
N SER A 85 -3.95 17.33 7.68
CA SER A 85 -4.83 17.06 8.82
C SER A 85 -5.10 15.56 8.96
N ASP A 86 -5.58 15.10 10.13
CA ASP A 86 -5.92 13.69 10.33
C ASP A 86 -6.99 13.22 9.35
N GLU A 87 -8.05 14.01 9.14
CA GLU A 87 -9.12 13.69 8.20
C GLU A 87 -8.61 13.55 6.76
N GLU A 88 -7.76 14.48 6.31
CA GLU A 88 -7.16 14.42 4.98
C GLU A 88 -6.21 13.23 4.83
N ALA A 89 -5.40 12.95 5.85
CA ALA A 89 -4.48 11.81 5.86
C ALA A 89 -5.23 10.48 5.76
N VAL A 90 -6.28 10.27 6.56
CA VAL A 90 -7.11 9.06 6.51
C VAL A 90 -7.69 8.87 5.12
N LYS A 91 -8.35 9.90 4.56
CA LYS A 91 -8.92 9.84 3.21
C LYS A 91 -7.86 9.53 2.16
N PHE A 92 -6.70 10.18 2.25
CA PHE A 92 -5.61 9.98 1.30
C PHE A 92 -5.03 8.57 1.36
N VAL A 93 -4.75 8.04 2.55
CA VAL A 93 -4.20 6.69 2.72
C VAL A 93 -5.19 5.62 2.24
N ILE A 94 -6.49 5.79 2.50
CA ILE A 94 -7.53 4.89 1.97
C ILE A 94 -7.47 4.84 0.44
N GLU A 95 -7.40 5.99 -0.23
CA GLU A 95 -7.31 6.04 -1.69
C GLU A 95 -6.00 5.43 -2.21
N VAL A 96 -4.86 5.74 -1.57
CA VAL A 96 -3.55 5.15 -1.93
C VAL A 96 -3.62 3.63 -1.86
N PHE A 97 -4.12 3.05 -0.76
CA PHE A 97 -4.20 1.60 -0.62
C PHE A 97 -5.19 0.96 -1.59
N ARG A 98 -6.33 1.61 -1.87
CA ARG A 98 -7.26 1.15 -2.90
C ARG A 98 -6.58 1.03 -4.27
N TYR A 99 -5.90 2.09 -4.71
CA TYR A 99 -5.19 2.07 -6.00
C TYR A 99 -3.98 1.14 -5.98
N PHE A 100 -3.33 0.99 -4.83
CA PHE A 100 -2.18 0.10 -4.70
C PHE A 100 -2.58 -1.35 -4.88
N GLN A 101 -3.68 -1.79 -4.25
CA GLN A 101 -4.23 -3.13 -4.46
C GLN A 101 -4.61 -3.39 -5.92
N ILE A 102 -5.27 -2.42 -6.58
CA ILE A 102 -5.61 -2.52 -8.00
C ILE A 102 -4.34 -2.67 -8.85
N ALA A 103 -3.35 -1.81 -8.63
CA ALA A 103 -2.10 -1.83 -9.39
C ALA A 103 -1.30 -3.13 -9.18
N LEU A 104 -1.28 -3.66 -7.95
CA LEU A 104 -0.65 -4.95 -7.64
C LEU A 104 -1.39 -6.12 -8.32
N ALA A 105 -2.72 -6.11 -8.32
CA ALA A 105 -3.51 -7.14 -8.99
C ALA A 105 -3.30 -7.11 -10.51
N THR A 106 -3.29 -5.93 -11.12
CA THR A 106 -2.97 -5.76 -12.54
C THR A 106 -1.55 -6.25 -12.85
N LYS A 107 -0.56 -5.85 -12.04
CA LYS A 107 0.82 -6.33 -12.20
C LYS A 107 0.91 -7.85 -12.13
N LEU A 108 0.28 -8.47 -11.13
CA LEU A 108 0.27 -9.92 -10.98
C LEU A 108 -0.38 -10.61 -12.20
N HIS A 109 -1.48 -10.06 -12.70
CA HIS A 109 -2.12 -10.55 -13.92
C HIS A 109 -1.19 -10.48 -15.14
N ASP A 110 -0.48 -9.36 -15.32
CA ASP A 110 0.47 -9.17 -16.43
C ASP A 110 1.69 -10.09 -16.31
N MET A 111 2.21 -10.28 -15.09
CA MET A 111 3.29 -11.25 -14.80
C MET A 111 2.88 -12.68 -15.18
N ASN A 112 1.68 -13.11 -14.78
CA ASN A 112 1.17 -14.44 -15.10
C ASN A 112 0.97 -14.68 -16.60
N ARG A 113 0.83 -13.60 -17.38
CA ARG A 113 0.73 -13.65 -18.85
C ARG A 113 2.07 -13.49 -19.56
N GLY A 114 3.17 -13.33 -18.82
CA GLY A 114 4.50 -13.06 -19.37
C GLY A 114 4.64 -11.68 -20.03
N LEU A 115 3.73 -10.75 -19.73
CA LEU A 115 3.71 -9.39 -20.28
C LEU A 115 4.52 -8.40 -19.44
N TRP A 116 5.03 -8.85 -18.30
CA TRP A 116 5.78 -8.05 -17.35
C TRP A 116 7.21 -8.60 -17.23
N MET A 117 8.19 -7.83 -17.72
CA MET A 117 9.63 -8.11 -17.58
C MET A 117 10.22 -7.42 -16.35
#